data_AF-A0A8C5KQ59-F1
#
_entry.id   AF-A0A8C5KQ59-F1
#
_cell.length_a   1.000
_cell.length_b   1.000
_cell.length_c   1.000
_cell.angle_alpha   90.00
_cell.angle_beta   90.00
_cell.angle_gamma   90.00
#
_symmetry.space_group_name_H-M   'P 1'
#
loop_
_entity.id
_entity.type
_entity.pdbx_description
1 polymer ?
#
loop_
_entity_poly.entity_id
_entity_poly.type
_entity_poly.pdbx_seq_one_letter_code
_entity_poly.pdbx_strand_id
1 'polypeptide(L)'
;MAEKPVLHYFNARGRMECIRWLLAAAGVEFEEKFITSPEDLEKLKNDGSLLFQQVPMVEMDGMKLVQTRAILNYIAAKHNLCGKDLEERALIDMYAEGIADLCEMIMQLPLSPPDQRDAKIALTKDRTKNRYLPAFENVLKSHRQDYLVGNKLSRADIHLVELLYYIEELDSSLLATFPLLKALKIRISNLPNVKKFLQPGSQRKPPTDEKTIEAGRKIFKF
;
A
#
# COMPACT_ATOMS: atom_id res chain seq x y z
N MET A 1 -14.69 -2.52 24.53
CA MET A 1 -13.85 -1.86 23.51
C MET A 1 -13.73 -2.83 22.35
N ALA A 2 -13.88 -2.39 21.11
CA ALA A 2 -13.64 -3.28 19.96
C ALA A 2 -12.16 -3.69 19.98
N GLU A 3 -11.87 -4.96 19.70
CA GLU A 3 -10.50 -5.46 19.63
C GLU A 3 -9.73 -4.74 18.50
N LYS A 4 -8.47 -4.39 18.76
CA LYS A 4 -7.60 -3.77 17.76
C LYS A 4 -7.33 -4.77 16.63
N PRO A 5 -7.28 -4.35 15.35
CA PRO A 5 -6.82 -5.21 14.29
C PRO A 5 -5.41 -5.73 14.56
N VAL A 6 -5.16 -7.01 14.28
CA VAL A 6 -3.84 -7.64 14.44
C VAL A 6 -3.30 -8.06 13.07
N LEU A 7 -2.20 -7.45 12.65
CA LEU A 7 -1.58 -7.69 11.34
C LEU A 7 -0.50 -8.78 11.47
N HIS A 8 -0.65 -9.85 10.69
CA HIS A 8 0.33 -10.93 10.59
C HIS A 8 1.12 -10.82 9.30
N TYR A 9 2.40 -10.47 9.44
CA TYR A 9 3.36 -10.34 8.35
C TYR A 9 4.78 -10.38 8.89
N PHE A 10 5.80 -10.50 8.05
CA PHE A 10 7.18 -10.28 8.49
C PHE A 10 7.47 -8.77 8.66
N ASN A 11 8.54 -8.41 9.35
CA ASN A 11 8.88 -7.01 9.67
C ASN A 11 9.44 -6.25 8.47
N ALA A 12 8.56 -5.95 7.50
CA ALA A 12 8.87 -5.24 6.27
C ALA A 12 7.64 -4.52 5.72
N ARG A 13 7.84 -3.67 4.71
CA ARG A 13 6.73 -3.11 3.90
C ARG A 13 5.93 -4.23 3.23
N GLY A 14 6.48 -4.79 2.16
CA GLY A 14 5.85 -5.83 1.33
C GLY A 14 4.39 -5.54 1.01
N ARG A 15 3.57 -6.60 0.97
CA ARG A 15 2.13 -6.50 0.66
C ARG A 15 1.26 -6.00 1.83
N MET A 16 1.85 -5.74 3.00
CA MET A 16 1.15 -5.28 4.20
C MET A 16 1.19 -3.74 4.35
N GLU A 17 2.12 -3.05 3.69
CA GLU A 17 2.31 -1.61 3.90
C GLU A 17 1.06 -0.79 3.52
N CYS A 18 0.41 -1.11 2.41
CA CYS A 18 -0.82 -0.43 2.00
C CYS A 18 -1.98 -0.61 2.99
N ILE A 19 -2.01 -1.74 3.73
CA ILE A 19 -2.97 -1.99 4.80
C ILE A 19 -2.65 -1.10 6.01
N ARG A 20 -1.37 -0.97 6.39
CA ARG A 20 -0.93 -0.06 7.46
C ARG A 20 -1.29 1.40 7.14
N TRP A 21 -1.02 1.84 5.91
CA TRP A 21 -1.39 3.18 5.44
C TRP A 21 -2.89 3.45 5.56
N LEU A 22 -3.72 2.49 5.12
CA LEU A 22 -5.17 2.68 5.13
C LEU A 22 -5.75 2.69 6.56
N LEU A 23 -5.30 1.79 7.44
CA LEU A 23 -5.70 1.78 8.85
C LEU A 23 -5.27 3.06 9.55
N ALA A 24 -4.01 3.47 9.34
CA ALA A 24 -3.48 4.69 9.93
C ALA A 24 -4.26 5.92 9.45
N ALA A 25 -4.52 6.07 8.15
CA ALA A 25 -5.31 7.17 7.61
C ALA A 25 -6.74 7.21 8.21
N ALA A 26 -7.36 6.04 8.41
CA ALA A 26 -8.65 5.89 9.06
C ALA A 26 -8.64 6.17 10.58
N GLY A 27 -7.46 6.42 11.17
CA GLY A 27 -7.31 6.68 12.60
C GLY A 27 -7.45 5.42 13.46
N VAL A 28 -7.25 4.24 12.87
CA VAL A 28 -7.36 2.96 13.56
C VAL A 28 -5.99 2.54 14.09
N GLU A 29 -5.89 2.38 15.40
CA GLU A 29 -4.73 1.75 16.02
C GLU A 29 -4.75 0.25 15.77
N PHE A 30 -3.59 -0.33 15.45
CA PHE A 30 -3.45 -1.76 15.17
C PHE A 30 -2.19 -2.33 15.80
N GLU A 31 -2.21 -3.63 16.05
CA GLU A 31 -1.07 -4.40 16.53
C GLU A 31 -0.43 -5.18 15.39
N GLU A 32 0.84 -5.55 15.56
CA GLU A 32 1.57 -6.36 14.59
C GLU A 32 2.15 -7.59 15.28
N LYS A 33 1.87 -8.77 14.74
CA LYS A 33 2.52 -10.02 15.11
C LYS A 33 3.48 -10.40 13.99
N PHE A 34 4.76 -10.18 14.24
CA PHE A 34 5.78 -10.42 13.23
C PHE A 34 6.09 -11.90 13.07
N ILE A 35 6.08 -12.36 11.82
CA ILE A 35 6.61 -13.66 11.42
C ILE A 35 8.13 -13.49 11.30
N THR A 36 8.89 -14.19 12.14
CA THR A 36 10.36 -14.05 12.22
C THR A 36 11.10 -15.29 11.74
N SER A 37 10.40 -16.41 11.61
CA SER A 37 10.97 -17.69 11.21
C SER A 37 10.00 -18.48 10.29
N PRO A 38 10.50 -19.49 9.56
CA PRO A 38 9.64 -20.45 8.87
C PRO A 38 8.65 -21.14 9.82
N GLU A 39 9.07 -21.42 11.06
CA GLU A 39 8.26 -22.11 12.06
C GLU A 39 7.05 -21.27 12.50
N ASP A 40 7.20 -19.95 12.61
CA ASP A 40 6.09 -19.02 12.89
C ASP A 40 5.03 -19.09 11.78
N LEU A 41 5.47 -19.12 10.51
CA LEU A 41 4.57 -19.23 9.37
C LEU A 41 3.87 -20.59 9.34
N GLU A 42 4.61 -21.69 9.56
CA GLU A 42 4.02 -23.04 9.61
C GLU A 42 3.02 -23.17 10.76
N LYS A 43 3.24 -22.52 11.91
CA LYS A 43 2.26 -22.47 13.00
C LYS A 43 0.95 -21.82 12.54
N LEU A 44 1.00 -20.68 11.87
CA LEU A 44 -0.21 -20.01 11.35
C LEU A 44 -0.98 -20.88 10.34
N LYS A 45 -0.26 -21.65 9.52
CA LYS A 45 -0.85 -22.62 8.58
C LYS A 45 -1.54 -23.77 9.32
N ASN A 46 -0.84 -24.38 10.29
CA ASN A 46 -1.33 -25.53 11.07
C ASN A 46 -2.52 -25.17 11.96
N ASP A 47 -2.56 -23.94 12.47
CA ASP A 47 -3.69 -23.41 13.26
C ASP A 47 -4.92 -23.11 12.39
N GLY A 48 -4.89 -23.38 11.08
CA GLY A 48 -5.98 -23.09 10.15
C GLY A 48 -6.25 -21.60 9.96
N SER A 49 -5.30 -20.74 10.32
CA SER A 49 -5.50 -19.28 10.30
C SER A 49 -5.34 -18.66 8.91
N LEU A 50 -4.69 -19.38 7.97
CA LEU A 50 -4.39 -18.90 6.63
C LEU A 50 -5.15 -19.71 5.59
N LEU A 51 -6.27 -19.18 5.09
CA LEU A 51 -7.15 -19.87 4.11
C LEU A 51 -6.38 -20.42 2.89
N PHE A 52 -5.40 -19.67 2.39
CA PHE A 52 -4.57 -20.06 1.25
C PHE A 52 -3.09 -20.26 1.63
N GLN A 53 -2.80 -20.51 2.90
CA GLN A 53 -1.44 -20.74 3.42
C GLN A 53 -0.46 -19.58 3.14
N GLN A 54 -1.00 -18.37 2.98
CA GLN A 54 -0.28 -17.16 2.61
C GLN A 54 -0.67 -16.01 3.54
N VAL A 55 0.27 -15.08 3.72
CA VAL A 55 0.05 -13.75 4.28
C VAL A 55 0.17 -12.70 3.17
N PRO A 56 -0.38 -11.48 3.30
CA PRO A 56 -0.96 -10.84 4.49
C PRO A 56 -2.17 -11.56 5.11
N MET A 57 -2.23 -11.55 6.45
CA MET A 57 -3.44 -11.90 7.21
C MET A 57 -3.71 -10.82 8.26
N VAL A 58 -4.99 -10.47 8.46
CA VAL A 58 -5.43 -9.52 9.47
C VAL A 58 -6.57 -10.14 10.30
N GLU A 59 -6.38 -10.18 11.62
CA GLU A 59 -7.47 -10.45 12.56
C GLU A 59 -8.25 -9.15 12.78
N MET A 60 -9.54 -9.12 12.43
CA MET A 60 -10.39 -7.94 12.56
C MET A 60 -11.88 -8.33 12.60
N ASP A 61 -12.64 -7.75 13.54
CA ASP A 61 -14.09 -7.98 13.68
C ASP A 61 -14.48 -9.48 13.76
N GLY A 62 -13.68 -10.28 14.48
CA GLY A 62 -13.88 -11.72 14.61
C GLY A 62 -13.52 -12.56 13.37
N MET A 63 -12.98 -11.94 12.32
CA MET A 63 -12.55 -12.61 11.10
C MET A 63 -11.02 -12.70 11.03
N LYS A 64 -10.52 -13.73 10.33
CA LYS A 64 -9.12 -13.84 9.89
C LYS A 64 -9.07 -13.61 8.38
N LEU A 65 -8.91 -12.36 7.98
CA LEU A 65 -8.94 -11.95 6.57
C LEU A 65 -7.56 -12.16 5.94
N VAL A 66 -7.50 -12.95 4.87
CA VAL A 66 -6.33 -13.06 3.98
C VAL A 66 -6.63 -12.39 2.63
N GLN A 67 -5.63 -12.31 1.74
CA GLN A 67 -5.67 -11.59 0.46
C GLN A 67 -5.72 -10.06 0.62
N THR A 68 -4.63 -9.40 0.23
CA THR A 68 -4.45 -7.94 0.39
C THR A 68 -5.66 -7.13 -0.08
N ARG A 69 -6.20 -7.44 -1.27
CA ARG A 69 -7.34 -6.73 -1.84
C ARG A 69 -8.61 -6.89 -1.01
N ALA A 70 -8.88 -8.09 -0.50
CA ALA A 70 -10.05 -8.35 0.34
C ALA A 70 -9.96 -7.58 1.67
N ILE A 71 -8.78 -7.59 2.31
CA ILE A 71 -8.50 -6.84 3.54
C ILE A 71 -8.72 -5.34 3.31
N LEU A 72 -8.13 -4.77 2.25
CA LEU A 72 -8.29 -3.36 1.90
C LEU A 72 -9.74 -2.97 1.58
N ASN A 73 -10.48 -3.83 0.86
CA ASN A 73 -11.89 -3.61 0.56
C ASN A 73 -12.72 -3.52 1.84
N TYR A 74 -12.48 -4.42 2.79
CA TYR A 74 -13.19 -4.45 4.06
C TYR A 74 -12.92 -3.19 4.90
N ILE A 75 -11.65 -2.83 5.08
CA ILE A 75 -11.25 -1.63 5.84
C ILE A 75 -11.84 -0.38 5.18
N ALA A 76 -11.72 -0.23 3.86
CA ALA A 76 -12.23 0.94 3.17
C ALA A 76 -13.75 1.09 3.31
N ALA A 77 -14.51 0.00 3.19
CA ALA A 77 -15.96 0.02 3.37
C ALA A 77 -16.34 0.36 4.81
N LYS A 78 -15.70 -0.28 5.80
CA LYS A 78 -15.97 -0.05 7.23
C LYS A 78 -15.75 1.41 7.64
N HIS A 79 -14.79 2.09 7.01
CA HIS A 79 -14.40 3.45 7.36
C HIS A 79 -14.85 4.52 6.35
N ASN A 80 -15.82 4.20 5.48
CA ASN A 80 -16.40 5.13 4.49
C ASN A 80 -15.38 5.75 3.51
N LEU A 81 -14.38 4.95 3.10
CA LEU A 81 -13.30 5.31 2.17
C LEU A 81 -13.45 4.63 0.79
N CYS A 82 -14.64 4.11 0.46
CA CYS A 82 -14.91 3.35 -0.77
C CYS A 82 -15.97 4.01 -1.69
N GLY A 83 -16.14 5.34 -1.61
CA GLY A 83 -17.16 6.06 -2.38
C GLY A 83 -18.56 5.96 -1.77
N LYS A 84 -19.52 6.74 -2.27
CA LYS A 84 -20.89 6.77 -1.76
C LYS A 84 -21.87 5.83 -2.48
N ASP A 85 -21.52 5.44 -3.71
CA ASP A 85 -22.35 4.62 -4.59
C ASP A 85 -21.48 3.69 -5.46
N LEU A 86 -22.13 2.89 -6.30
CA LEU A 86 -21.45 1.92 -7.17
C LEU A 86 -20.56 2.59 -8.22
N GLU A 87 -20.91 3.79 -8.69
CA GLU A 87 -20.14 4.50 -9.71
C GLU A 87 -18.82 5.03 -9.13
N GLU A 88 -18.89 5.72 -7.98
CA GLU A 88 -17.69 6.17 -7.28
C GLU A 88 -16.81 5.00 -6.86
N ARG A 89 -17.41 3.90 -6.38
CA ARG A 89 -16.67 2.69 -6.02
C ARG A 89 -15.95 2.09 -7.23
N ALA A 90 -16.59 2.02 -8.39
CA ALA A 90 -15.97 1.49 -9.60
C ALA A 90 -14.76 2.33 -10.04
N LEU A 91 -14.84 3.66 -9.95
CA LEU A 91 -13.70 4.55 -10.22
C LEU A 91 -12.56 4.33 -9.21
N ILE A 92 -12.89 4.27 -7.91
CA ILE A 92 -11.92 4.00 -6.85
C ILE A 92 -11.21 2.65 -7.05
N ASP A 93 -11.97 1.60 -7.41
CA ASP A 93 -11.43 0.26 -7.64
C ASP A 93 -10.48 0.25 -8.85
N MET A 94 -10.90 0.87 -9.96
CA MET A 94 -10.05 1.01 -11.16
C MET A 94 -8.75 1.75 -10.86
N TYR A 95 -8.82 2.84 -10.09
CA TYR A 95 -7.63 3.62 -9.70
C TYR A 95 -6.72 2.82 -8.77
N ALA A 96 -7.29 2.15 -7.76
CA ALA A 96 -6.56 1.32 -6.82
C ALA A 96 -5.83 0.15 -7.51
N GLU A 97 -6.45 -0.49 -8.50
CA GLU A 97 -5.80 -1.57 -9.26
C GLU A 97 -4.63 -1.06 -10.12
N GLY A 98 -4.79 0.10 -10.79
CA GLY A 98 -3.68 0.72 -11.53
C GLY A 98 -2.51 1.13 -10.62
N ILE A 99 -2.81 1.61 -9.41
CA ILE A 99 -1.79 1.88 -8.37
C ILE A 99 -1.11 0.58 -7.93
N ALA A 100 -1.88 -0.48 -7.69
CA ALA A 100 -1.37 -1.78 -7.26
C ALA A 100 -0.39 -2.38 -8.30
N ASP A 101 -0.68 -2.25 -9.58
CA ASP A 101 0.21 -2.70 -10.66
C ASP A 101 1.58 -2.02 -10.61
N LEU A 102 1.62 -0.69 -10.41
CA LEU A 102 2.89 0.03 -10.33
C LEU A 102 3.62 -0.23 -9.00
N CYS A 103 2.87 -0.30 -7.89
CA CYS A 103 3.43 -0.71 -6.60
C CYS A 103 4.08 -2.10 -6.68
N GLU A 104 3.46 -3.06 -7.37
CA GLU A 104 4.03 -4.39 -7.59
C GLU A 104 5.34 -4.31 -8.36
N MET A 105 5.40 -3.52 -9.45
CA MET A 105 6.63 -3.33 -10.21
C MET A 105 7.76 -2.79 -9.33
N ILE A 106 7.50 -1.76 -8.51
CA ILE A 106 8.49 -1.16 -7.62
C ILE A 106 8.93 -2.16 -6.53
N MET A 107 7.97 -2.85 -5.90
CA MET A 107 8.22 -3.81 -4.83
C MET A 107 9.12 -4.98 -5.27
N GLN A 108 9.03 -5.38 -6.55
CA GLN A 108 9.80 -6.49 -7.12
C GLN A 108 11.23 -6.10 -7.56
N LEU A 109 11.56 -4.80 -7.61
CA LEU A 109 12.89 -4.34 -8.03
C LEU A 109 14.03 -4.92 -7.17
N PRO A 110 13.95 -4.92 -5.81
CA PRO A 110 15.03 -5.46 -4.98
C PRO A 110 15.21 -6.98 -5.09
N LEU A 111 14.18 -7.69 -5.59
CA LEU A 111 14.19 -9.15 -5.76
C LEU A 111 14.66 -9.58 -7.17
N SER A 112 14.94 -8.61 -8.04
CA SER A 112 15.27 -8.89 -9.43
C SER A 112 16.69 -9.46 -9.57
N PRO A 113 16.91 -10.43 -10.48
CA PRO A 113 18.24 -10.92 -10.82
C PRO A 113 19.18 -9.76 -11.21
N PRO A 114 20.48 -9.80 -10.81
CA PRO A 114 21.41 -8.69 -11.07
C PRO A 114 21.48 -8.27 -12.54
N ASP A 115 21.44 -9.24 -13.46
CA ASP A 115 21.47 -9.05 -14.91
C ASP A 115 20.20 -8.41 -15.50
N GLN A 116 19.09 -8.43 -14.75
CA GLN A 116 17.79 -7.87 -15.19
C GLN A 116 17.40 -6.59 -14.45
N ARG A 117 18.14 -6.22 -13.39
CA ARG A 117 17.75 -5.15 -12.46
C ARG A 117 17.64 -3.80 -13.16
N ASP A 118 18.65 -3.41 -13.94
CA ASP A 118 18.66 -2.10 -14.62
C ASP A 118 17.55 -1.97 -15.66
N ALA A 119 17.29 -3.04 -16.43
CA ALA A 119 16.20 -3.07 -17.40
C ALA A 119 14.83 -2.92 -16.73
N LYS A 120 14.60 -3.60 -15.59
CA LYS A 120 13.35 -3.47 -14.82
C LYS A 120 13.20 -2.10 -14.18
N ILE A 121 14.29 -1.49 -13.69
CA ILE A 121 14.27 -0.12 -13.18
C ILE A 121 13.88 0.84 -14.31
N ALA A 122 14.53 0.75 -15.47
CA ALA A 122 14.24 1.60 -16.63
C ALA A 122 12.78 1.46 -17.08
N LEU A 123 12.28 0.23 -17.20
CA LEU A 123 10.87 -0.02 -17.55
C LEU A 123 9.90 0.54 -16.50
N THR A 124 10.23 0.41 -15.21
CA THR A 124 9.40 0.96 -14.13
C THR A 124 9.36 2.48 -14.20
N LYS A 125 10.51 3.14 -14.38
CA LYS A 125 10.57 4.60 -14.55
C LYS A 125 9.80 5.08 -15.78
N ASP A 126 9.94 4.38 -16.91
CA ASP A 126 9.19 4.68 -18.14
C ASP A 126 7.67 4.60 -17.90
N ARG A 127 7.18 3.48 -17.35
CA ARG A 127 5.74 3.33 -17.07
C ARG A 127 5.23 4.35 -16.05
N THR A 128 6.01 4.65 -15.02
CA THR A 128 5.66 5.72 -14.06
C THR A 128 5.44 7.04 -14.79
N LYS A 129 6.40 7.46 -15.62
CA LYS A 129 6.39 8.76 -16.30
C LYS A 129 5.36 8.85 -17.43
N ASN A 130 5.23 7.79 -18.23
CA ASN A 130 4.52 7.83 -19.51
C ASN A 130 3.14 7.16 -19.48
N ARG A 131 2.81 6.39 -18.42
CA ARG A 131 1.52 5.72 -18.28
C ARG A 131 0.75 6.17 -17.03
N TYR A 132 1.32 5.95 -15.85
CA TYR A 132 0.54 6.05 -14.61
C TYR A 132 0.39 7.49 -14.10
N LEU A 133 1.47 8.24 -13.94
CA LEU A 133 1.37 9.62 -13.43
C LEU A 133 0.54 10.54 -14.36
N PRO A 134 0.68 10.49 -15.70
CA PRO A 134 -0.20 11.25 -16.58
C PRO A 134 -1.68 10.90 -16.42
N ALA A 135 -2.02 9.63 -16.20
CA ALA A 135 -3.40 9.21 -16.02
C ALA A 135 -4.03 9.87 -14.77
N PHE A 136 -3.35 9.82 -13.62
CA PHE A 136 -3.87 10.43 -12.38
C PHE A 136 -3.82 11.97 -12.40
N GLU A 137 -2.80 12.58 -13.01
CA GLU A 137 -2.76 14.03 -13.21
C GLU A 137 -3.95 14.50 -14.07
N ASN A 138 -4.29 13.75 -15.13
CA ASN A 138 -5.44 14.03 -15.98
C ASN A 138 -6.78 13.87 -15.25
N VAL A 139 -6.91 12.87 -14.37
CA VAL A 139 -8.09 12.72 -13.49
C VAL A 139 -8.28 14.00 -12.69
N LEU A 140 -7.27 14.42 -11.90
CA LEU A 140 -7.35 15.64 -11.09
C LEU A 140 -7.64 16.90 -11.93
N LYS A 141 -7.06 16.99 -13.13
CA LYS A 141 -7.28 18.11 -14.06
C LYS A 141 -8.71 18.15 -14.60
N SER A 142 -9.33 17.00 -14.83
CA SER A 142 -10.64 16.88 -15.48
C SER A 142 -11.76 17.51 -14.64
N HIS A 143 -11.75 17.30 -13.33
CA HIS A 143 -12.78 17.78 -12.42
C HIS A 143 -12.31 18.91 -11.51
N ARG A 144 -11.00 19.16 -11.39
CA ARG A 144 -10.38 20.24 -10.58
C ARG A 144 -10.82 20.22 -9.11
N GLN A 145 -10.85 19.03 -8.53
CA GLN A 145 -11.22 18.81 -7.13
C GLN A 145 -10.00 18.43 -6.28
N ASP A 146 -10.20 18.38 -4.97
CA ASP A 146 -9.14 18.11 -4.01
C ASP A 146 -8.82 16.62 -3.84
N TYR A 147 -9.73 15.74 -4.27
CA TYR A 147 -9.59 14.30 -4.16
C TYR A 147 -9.89 13.65 -5.52
N LEU A 148 -9.40 12.43 -5.73
CA LEU A 148 -9.54 11.71 -7.00
C LEU A 148 -11.00 11.41 -7.37
N VAL A 149 -11.87 11.19 -6.38
CA VAL A 149 -13.26 10.79 -6.59
C VAL A 149 -14.18 11.54 -5.62
N GLY A 150 -15.31 12.05 -6.13
CA GLY A 150 -16.41 12.58 -5.32
C GLY A 150 -16.08 13.78 -4.42
N ASN A 151 -14.95 14.48 -4.67
CA ASN A 151 -14.39 15.52 -3.81
C ASN A 151 -14.31 15.13 -2.31
N LYS A 152 -14.05 13.85 -2.03
CA LYS A 152 -13.95 13.31 -0.67
C LYS A 152 -12.80 12.32 -0.61
N LEU A 153 -12.11 12.29 0.54
CA LEU A 153 -11.06 11.32 0.80
C LEU A 153 -11.57 9.89 0.59
N SER A 154 -10.82 9.13 -0.20
CA SER A 154 -11.03 7.71 -0.46
C SER A 154 -9.73 6.93 -0.29
N ARG A 155 -9.82 5.60 -0.34
CA ARG A 155 -8.61 4.75 -0.37
C ARG A 155 -7.73 5.00 -1.59
N ALA A 156 -8.29 5.47 -2.71
CA ALA A 156 -7.51 5.76 -3.90
C ALA A 156 -6.51 6.90 -3.64
N ASP A 157 -6.91 7.93 -2.90
CA ASP A 157 -6.02 9.04 -2.53
C ASP A 157 -4.89 8.56 -1.60
N ILE A 158 -5.22 7.71 -0.61
CA ILE A 158 -4.25 7.15 0.34
C ILE A 158 -3.23 6.26 -0.39
N HIS A 159 -3.69 5.34 -1.24
CA HIS A 159 -2.82 4.45 -2.00
C HIS A 159 -1.98 5.21 -3.04
N LEU A 160 -2.54 6.24 -3.68
CA LEU A 160 -1.77 7.05 -4.62
C LEU A 160 -0.66 7.79 -3.89
N VAL A 161 -0.94 8.41 -2.75
CA VAL A 161 0.08 9.12 -1.98
C VAL A 161 1.16 8.19 -1.43
N GLU A 162 0.79 7.00 -0.93
CA GLU A 162 1.75 5.95 -0.60
C GLU A 162 2.69 5.66 -1.78
N LEU A 163 2.14 5.42 -2.98
CA LEU A 163 2.91 5.19 -4.20
C LEU A 163 3.82 6.38 -4.55
N LEU A 164 3.36 7.63 -4.38
CA LEU A 164 4.18 8.81 -4.66
C LEU A 164 5.42 8.88 -3.75
N TYR A 165 5.34 8.41 -2.50
CA TYR A 165 6.53 8.27 -1.65
C TYR A 165 7.50 7.21 -2.20
N TYR A 166 7.00 6.06 -2.68
CA TYR A 166 7.86 5.04 -3.31
C TYR A 166 8.53 5.54 -4.59
N ILE A 167 7.81 6.35 -5.38
CA ILE A 167 8.35 6.97 -6.59
C ILE A 167 9.47 7.96 -6.25
N GLU A 168 9.31 8.77 -5.20
CA GLU A 168 10.37 9.69 -4.77
C GLU A 168 11.62 8.99 -4.27
N GLU A 169 11.45 7.88 -3.53
CA GLU A 169 12.55 7.03 -3.08
C GLU A 169 13.28 6.37 -4.26
N LEU A 170 12.56 6.04 -5.34
CA LEU A 170 13.14 5.49 -6.57
C LEU A 170 13.85 6.56 -7.41
N ASP A 171 13.18 7.68 -7.67
CA ASP A 171 13.68 8.82 -8.44
C ASP A 171 12.73 10.02 -8.28
N SER A 172 13.11 10.96 -7.41
CA SER A 172 12.33 12.18 -7.14
C SER A 172 12.07 13.06 -8.37
N SER A 173 12.89 12.97 -9.43
CA SER A 173 12.68 13.77 -10.65
C SER A 173 11.42 13.35 -11.43
N LEU A 174 10.91 12.13 -11.22
CA LEU A 174 9.72 11.62 -11.90
C LEU A 174 8.46 12.42 -11.60
N LEU A 175 8.39 13.09 -10.45
CA LEU A 175 7.27 13.95 -10.08
C LEU A 175 7.40 15.39 -10.58
N ALA A 176 8.53 15.76 -11.20
CA ALA A 176 8.86 17.15 -11.51
C ALA A 176 7.73 17.88 -12.27
N THR A 177 7.17 17.20 -13.27
CA THR A 177 6.18 17.75 -14.23
C THR A 177 4.72 17.48 -13.86
N PHE A 178 4.43 17.01 -12.64
CA PHE A 178 3.06 16.64 -12.21
C PHE A 178 2.62 17.50 -11.01
N PRO A 179 2.27 18.78 -11.24
CA PRO A 179 1.95 19.72 -10.16
C PRO A 179 0.71 19.33 -9.36
N LEU A 180 -0.33 18.75 -9.97
CA LEU A 180 -1.54 18.36 -9.25
C LEU A 180 -1.28 17.16 -8.35
N LEU A 181 -0.49 16.19 -8.80
CA LEU A 181 -0.05 15.07 -7.95
C LEU A 181 0.80 15.53 -6.77
N LYS A 182 1.71 16.49 -6.99
CA LYS A 182 2.46 17.13 -5.88
C LYS A 182 1.54 17.81 -4.89
N ALA A 183 0.53 18.55 -5.36
CA ALA A 183 -0.45 19.20 -4.51
C ALA A 183 -1.30 18.18 -3.72
N LEU A 184 -1.75 17.09 -4.36
CA LEU A 184 -2.45 15.99 -3.70
C LEU A 184 -1.58 15.37 -2.60
N LYS A 185 -0.32 15.06 -2.90
CA LYS A 185 0.64 14.53 -1.92
C LYS A 185 0.73 15.42 -0.69
N ILE A 186 0.93 16.73 -0.88
CA ILE A 186 1.01 17.69 0.23
C ILE A 186 -0.30 17.71 1.04
N ARG A 187 -1.45 17.75 0.37
CA ARG A 187 -2.78 17.79 1.03
C ARG A 187 -2.99 16.56 1.91
N ILE A 188 -2.83 15.37 1.34
CA ILE A 188 -3.06 14.10 2.06
C ILE A 188 -2.03 13.87 3.16
N SER A 189 -0.75 14.17 2.91
CA SER A 189 0.31 14.06 3.94
C SER A 189 0.10 14.99 5.13
N ASN A 190 -0.68 16.06 4.98
CA ASN A 190 -1.02 16.99 6.05
C ASN A 190 -2.29 16.62 6.83
N LEU A 191 -3.04 15.59 6.41
CA LEU A 191 -4.17 15.09 7.21
C LEU A 191 -3.66 14.60 8.57
N PRO A 192 -4.34 14.90 9.70
CA PRO A 192 -3.78 14.65 11.04
C PRO A 192 -3.26 13.22 11.25
N ASN A 193 -4.05 12.22 10.84
CA ASN A 193 -3.70 10.81 11.01
C ASN A 193 -2.54 10.37 10.08
N VAL A 194 -2.55 10.82 8.83
CA VAL A 194 -1.48 10.52 7.86
C VAL A 194 -0.18 11.21 8.29
N LYS A 195 -0.26 12.48 8.71
CA LYS A 195 0.86 13.24 9.25
C LYS A 195 1.48 12.55 10.46
N LYS A 196 0.66 12.04 11.39
CA LYS A 196 1.09 11.22 12.52
C LYS A 196 1.78 9.94 12.05
N PHE A 197 1.22 9.25 11.06
CA PHE A 197 1.81 8.03 10.50
C PHE A 197 3.14 8.26 9.76
N LEU A 198 3.35 9.46 9.22
CA LEU A 198 4.61 9.83 8.56
C LEU A 198 5.73 10.22 9.55
N GLN A 199 5.41 10.50 10.82
CA GLN A 199 6.42 10.87 11.81
C GLN A 199 7.32 9.67 12.20
N PRO A 200 8.56 9.94 12.63
CA PRO A 200 9.40 8.93 13.28
C PRO A 200 8.68 8.24 14.46
N GLY A 201 8.89 6.94 14.62
CA GLY A 201 8.27 6.14 15.68
C GLY A 201 6.88 5.58 15.34
N SER A 202 6.34 5.88 14.17
CA SER A 202 5.14 5.20 13.67
C SER A 202 5.42 3.76 13.23
N GLN A 203 4.37 3.01 12.93
CA GLN A 203 4.47 1.64 12.38
C GLN A 203 4.75 1.61 10.86
N ARG A 204 5.00 2.76 10.21
CA ARG A 204 5.42 2.82 8.80
C ARG A 204 6.78 2.15 8.64
N LYS A 205 6.91 1.24 7.68
CA LYS A 205 8.13 0.46 7.50
C LYS A 205 9.12 1.19 6.57
N PRO A 206 10.44 1.07 6.81
CA PRO A 206 11.45 1.66 5.93
C PRO A 206 11.50 0.94 4.57
N PRO A 207 12.19 1.52 3.55
CA PRO A 207 12.47 0.82 2.31
C PRO A 207 13.17 -0.52 2.56
N THR A 208 12.90 -1.50 1.71
CA THR A 208 13.49 -2.84 1.80
C THR A 208 15.00 -2.78 1.59
N ASP A 209 15.76 -3.30 2.56
CA ASP A 209 17.21 -3.48 2.49
C ASP A 209 17.59 -4.97 2.32
N GLU A 210 18.88 -5.27 2.15
CA GLU A 210 19.37 -6.64 1.95
C GLU A 210 19.02 -7.57 3.13
N LYS A 211 19.09 -7.08 4.37
CA LYS A 211 18.74 -7.84 5.56
C LYS A 211 17.27 -8.24 5.56
N THR A 212 16.40 -7.31 5.15
CA THR A 212 14.96 -7.55 5.03
C THR A 212 14.66 -8.57 3.94
N ILE A 213 15.39 -8.53 2.82
CA ILE A 213 15.26 -9.51 1.73
C ILE A 213 15.68 -10.90 2.22
N GLU A 214 16.83 -11.02 2.88
CA GLU A 214 17.33 -12.29 3.40
C GLU A 214 16.35 -12.91 4.41
N ALA A 215 15.81 -12.10 5.33
CA ALA A 215 14.78 -12.54 6.26
C ALA A 215 13.52 -13.04 5.51
N GLY A 216 13.07 -12.30 4.50
CA GLY A 216 11.94 -12.70 3.65
C GLY A 216 12.20 -14.02 2.92
N ARG A 217 13.37 -14.19 2.30
CA ARG A 217 13.76 -15.44 1.62
C ARG A 217 13.79 -16.63 2.56
N LYS A 218 14.31 -16.44 3.78
CA LYS A 218 14.33 -17.48 4.80
C LYS A 218 12.91 -17.92 5.18
N ILE A 219 12.03 -16.98 5.48
CA ILE A 219 10.66 -17.25 5.95
C ILE A 219 9.81 -17.88 4.83
N PHE A 220 9.86 -17.32 3.61
CA PHE A 220 8.95 -17.66 2.52
C PHE A 220 9.54 -18.61 1.47
N LYS A 221 10.84 -18.93 1.56
CA LYS A 221 11.56 -19.88 0.68
C LYS A 221 11.46 -19.54 -0.82
N PHE A 222 11.89 -18.33 -1.18
CA PHE A 222 11.98 -17.85 -2.58
C PHE A 222 13.35 -17.23 -2.90
#